data_AF-A0A4D6IY96-F1
#
_entry.id   AF-A0A4D6IY96-F1
#
_cell.length_a   1.000
_cell.length_b   1.000
_cell.length_c   1.000
_cell.angle_alpha   90.00
_cell.angle_beta   90.00
_cell.angle_gamma   90.00
#
_symmetry.space_group_name_H-M   'P 1'
#
loop_
_entity.id
_entity.type
_entity.pdbx_description
1 polymer ?
#
loop_
_entity_poly.entity_id
_entity_poly.type
_entity_poly.pdbx_seq_one_letter_code
_entity_poly.pdbx_strand_id
1 'polypeptide(L)'
;MIDIQKLISWLGVEGAKAGLDKSEMTNAELIESFGNLLPKNPSKLKRSDLVEEIILATRRMTHKSVEELMEMSKEDLYSYFHDQKYSRKELLDLLYTLEIRPGSSAKKNLTEFTISEISDIGMYRRVAKGNHA
;
A
#
# COMPACT_ATOMS: atom_id res chain seq x y z
N MET A 1 -6.60 18.99 -12.76
CA MET A 1 -5.67 17.94 -12.25
C MET A 1 -6.52 16.76 -11.83
N ILE A 2 -6.21 15.55 -12.31
CA ILE A 2 -6.98 14.33 -11.99
C ILE A 2 -6.73 13.97 -10.53
N ASP A 3 -7.81 13.84 -9.76
CA ASP A 3 -7.76 13.32 -8.40
C ASP A 3 -7.72 11.79 -8.46
N ILE A 4 -6.51 11.24 -8.37
CA ILE A 4 -6.27 9.81 -8.46
C ILE A 4 -6.88 9.02 -7.29
N GLN A 5 -7.04 9.64 -6.11
CA GLN A 5 -7.71 9.00 -4.97
C GLN A 5 -9.19 8.79 -5.27
N LYS A 6 -9.86 9.79 -5.85
CA LYS A 6 -11.25 9.64 -6.31
C LYS A 6 -11.38 8.58 -7.40
N LEU A 7 -10.45 8.54 -8.34
CA LEU A 7 -10.47 7.53 -9.41
C LEU A 7 -10.38 6.10 -8.84
N ILE A 8 -9.47 5.87 -7.89
CA ILE A 8 -9.36 4.58 -7.19
C ILE A 8 -10.65 4.29 -6.40
N SER A 9 -11.26 5.28 -5.75
CA SER A 9 -12.50 5.08 -4.99
C SER A 9 -13.69 4.66 -5.86
N TRP A 10 -13.76 5.15 -7.10
CA TRP A 10 -14.86 4.84 -8.02
C TRP A 10 -14.67 3.54 -8.80
N LEU A 11 -13.45 3.29 -9.27
CA LEU A 11 -13.16 2.21 -10.22
C LEU A 11 -12.42 1.03 -9.57
N GLY A 12 -11.99 1.18 -8.32
CA GLY A 12 -11.01 0.29 -7.71
C GLY A 12 -9.63 0.47 -8.31
N VAL A 13 -8.66 -0.23 -7.73
CA VAL A 13 -7.24 -0.18 -8.14
C VAL A 13 -7.07 -0.58 -9.61
N GLU A 14 -7.64 -1.72 -10.00
CA GLU A 14 -7.49 -2.26 -11.36
C GLU A 14 -8.21 -1.39 -12.40
N GLY A 15 -9.37 -0.83 -12.06
CA GLY A 15 -10.09 0.09 -12.94
C GLY A 15 -9.36 1.42 -13.11
N ALA A 16 -8.79 1.97 -12.04
CA ALA A 16 -7.97 3.18 -12.10
C ALA A 16 -6.68 2.94 -12.92
N LYS A 17 -6.02 1.79 -12.75
CA LYS A 17 -4.86 1.38 -13.57
C LYS A 17 -5.24 1.30 -15.05
N ALA A 18 -6.29 0.56 -15.39
CA ALA A 18 -6.73 0.41 -16.78
C ALA A 18 -7.15 1.75 -17.39
N GLY A 19 -7.80 2.62 -16.61
CA GLY A 19 -8.21 3.95 -17.03
C GLY A 19 -7.02 4.85 -17.35
N LEU A 20 -6.00 4.89 -16.49
CA LEU A 20 -4.78 5.65 -16.74
C LEU A 20 -4.00 5.07 -17.92
N ASP A 21 -3.82 3.75 -17.98
CA ASP A 21 -3.06 3.08 -19.03
C ASP A 21 -3.68 3.29 -20.43
N LYS A 22 -5.02 3.27 -20.53
CA LYS A 22 -5.73 3.51 -21.80
C LYS A 22 -6.14 4.96 -22.02
N SER A 23 -5.77 5.87 -21.13
CA SER A 23 -6.08 7.30 -21.31
C SER A 23 -5.33 7.89 -22.52
N GLU A 24 -5.87 8.96 -23.08
CA GLU A 24 -5.22 9.76 -24.12
C GLU A 24 -4.03 10.59 -23.59
N MET A 25 -3.76 10.56 -22.28
CA MET A 25 -2.61 11.27 -21.71
C MET A 25 -1.30 10.65 -22.20
N THR A 26 -0.41 11.48 -22.67
CA THR A 26 0.98 11.11 -22.98
C THR A 26 1.77 10.81 -21.70
N ASN A 27 2.90 10.10 -21.82
CA ASN A 27 3.77 9.85 -20.67
C ASN A 27 4.32 11.15 -20.07
N ALA A 28 4.54 12.19 -20.90
CA ALA A 28 4.98 13.50 -20.42
C ALA A 28 3.92 14.15 -19.52
N GLU A 29 2.65 14.13 -19.93
CA GLU A 29 1.53 14.67 -19.15
C GLU A 29 1.29 13.88 -17.86
N LEU A 30 1.47 12.55 -17.88
CA LEU A 30 1.43 11.73 -16.66
C LEU A 30 2.54 12.12 -15.68
N ILE A 31 3.77 12.31 -16.18
CA ILE A 31 4.92 12.72 -15.35
C ILE A 31 4.71 14.13 -14.80
N GLU A 32 4.19 15.05 -15.60
CA GLU A 32 3.87 16.41 -15.16
C GLU A 32 2.79 16.40 -14.08
N SER A 33 1.73 15.62 -14.28
CA SER A 33 0.58 15.57 -13.36
C SER A 33 0.89 14.88 -12.03
N PHE A 34 1.80 13.90 -12.01
CA PHE A 34 2.05 13.04 -10.86
C PHE A 34 3.53 12.99 -10.45
N GLY A 35 4.35 13.94 -10.89
CA GLY A 35 5.81 13.93 -10.71
C GLY A 35 6.25 13.86 -9.24
N ASN A 36 5.44 14.39 -8.33
CA ASN A 36 5.66 14.31 -6.88
C ASN A 36 5.49 12.90 -6.29
N LEU A 37 4.76 12.02 -6.97
CA LEU A 37 4.53 10.63 -6.58
C LEU A 37 5.54 9.67 -7.20
N LEU A 38 6.27 10.12 -8.21
CA LEU A 38 7.13 9.30 -9.05
C LEU A 38 8.60 9.28 -8.55
N PRO A 39 9.37 8.24 -8.89
CA PRO A 39 10.79 8.15 -8.53
C PRO A 39 11.62 9.21 -9.29
N LYS A 40 12.88 9.43 -8.86
CA LYS A 40 13.79 10.47 -9.38
C LYS A 40 14.06 10.46 -10.90
N ASN A 41 13.74 9.38 -11.62
CA ASN A 41 13.96 9.26 -13.06
C ASN A 41 12.75 8.60 -13.78
N PRO A 42 11.57 9.24 -13.77
CA PRO A 42 10.36 8.59 -14.27
C PRO A 42 10.32 8.48 -15.80
N SER A 43 11.07 9.32 -16.51
CA SER A 43 11.17 9.30 -17.98
C SER A 43 11.76 8.00 -18.55
N LYS A 44 12.43 7.18 -17.74
CA LYS A 44 12.96 5.87 -18.15
C LYS A 44 11.95 4.73 -18.00
N LEU A 45 10.83 4.99 -17.31
CA LEU A 45 9.81 3.98 -17.05
C LEU A 45 8.91 3.78 -18.27
N LYS A 46 8.45 2.56 -18.48
CA LYS A 46 7.37 2.29 -19.44
C LYS A 46 6.05 2.85 -18.86
N ARG A 47 5.06 3.06 -19.73
CA ARG A 47 3.74 3.56 -19.33
C ARG A 47 3.11 2.71 -18.22
N SER A 48 3.14 1.38 -18.39
CA SER A 48 2.64 0.43 -17.39
C SER A 48 3.29 0.64 -16.02
N ASP A 49 4.60 0.86 -15.99
CA ASP A 49 5.36 1.04 -14.75
C ASP A 49 5.07 2.41 -14.12
N LEU A 50 4.91 3.46 -14.93
CA LEU A 50 4.47 4.78 -14.46
C LEU A 50 3.10 4.70 -13.78
N VAL A 51 2.13 4.06 -14.43
CA VAL A 51 0.77 3.89 -13.90
C VAL A 51 0.80 3.08 -12.61
N GLU A 52 1.58 2.00 -12.56
CA GLU A 52 1.73 1.19 -11.35
C GLU A 52 2.29 2.01 -10.18
N GLU A 53 3.35 2.79 -10.42
CA GLU A 53 3.97 3.63 -9.38
C GLU A 53 3.04 4.76 -8.93
N ILE A 54 2.29 5.41 -9.83
CA ILE A 54 1.30 6.44 -9.48
C ILE A 54 0.24 5.84 -8.54
N ILE A 55 -0.31 4.69 -8.90
CA ILE A 55 -1.36 4.02 -8.12
C ILE A 55 -0.80 3.59 -6.76
N LEU A 56 0.39 3.01 -6.73
CA LEU A 56 1.01 2.51 -5.52
C LEU A 56 1.40 3.65 -4.56
N ALA A 57 1.96 4.74 -5.06
CA ALA A 57 2.27 5.93 -4.28
C ALA A 57 0.99 6.57 -3.69
N THR A 58 -0.07 6.66 -4.51
CA THR A 58 -1.37 7.17 -4.06
C THR A 58 -1.93 6.33 -2.92
N ARG A 59 -1.89 5.00 -3.06
CA ARG A 59 -2.40 4.09 -2.04
C ARG A 59 -1.60 4.14 -0.74
N ARG A 60 -0.28 4.24 -0.83
CA ARG A 60 0.58 4.43 0.34
C ARG A 60 0.22 5.68 1.14
N MET A 61 -0.20 6.76 0.48
CA MET A 61 -0.66 7.98 1.17
C MET A 61 -2.00 7.81 1.88
N THR A 62 -2.84 6.90 1.41
CA THR A 62 -4.16 6.64 2.00
C THR A 62 -4.15 5.57 3.07
N HIS A 63 -3.10 4.74 3.11
CA HIS A 63 -2.96 3.68 4.10
C HIS A 63 -2.60 4.26 5.47
N LYS A 64 -3.13 3.62 6.51
CA LYS A 64 -2.71 3.86 7.90
C LYS A 64 -1.20 3.69 8.07
N SER A 65 -0.61 4.52 8.93
CA SER A 65 0.79 4.39 9.31
C SER A 65 1.03 3.08 10.07
N VAL A 66 2.30 2.64 10.15
CA VAL A 66 2.68 1.46 10.93
C VAL A 66 2.26 1.60 12.39
N GLU A 67 2.42 2.78 12.97
CA GLU A 67 2.03 3.09 14.34
C GLU A 67 0.52 2.96 14.53
N GLU A 68 -0.29 3.48 13.60
CA GLU A 68 -1.74 3.32 13.65
C GLU A 68 -2.15 1.86 13.56
N LEU A 69 -1.52 1.09 12.67
CA LEU A 69 -1.80 -0.34 12.52
C LEU A 69 -1.45 -1.12 13.79
N MET A 70 -0.37 -0.76 14.48
CA MET A 70 0.04 -1.41 15.74
C MET A 70 -0.89 -1.12 16.91
N GLU A 71 -1.71 -0.07 16.86
CA GLU A 71 -2.70 0.23 17.89
C GLU A 71 -4.04 -0.48 17.65
N MET A 72 -4.22 -1.14 16.50
CA MET A 72 -5.43 -1.89 16.15
C MET A 72 -5.46 -3.27 16.82
N SER A 73 -6.68 -3.80 17.03
CA SER A 73 -6.88 -5.21 17.38
C SER A 73 -6.61 -6.12 16.18
N LYS A 74 -6.44 -7.43 16.43
CA LYS A 74 -6.21 -8.40 15.35
C LYS A 74 -7.42 -8.45 14.41
N GLU A 75 -8.62 -8.41 14.96
CA GLU A 75 -9.89 -8.42 14.24
C GLU A 75 -10.02 -7.19 13.34
N ASP A 76 -9.71 -6.00 13.87
CA ASP A 76 -9.73 -4.76 13.08
C ASP A 76 -8.70 -4.77 11.96
N LEU A 77 -7.51 -5.34 12.21
CA LEU A 77 -6.48 -5.52 11.18
C LEU A 77 -6.98 -6.45 10.07
N TYR A 78 -7.65 -7.56 10.40
CA TYR A 78 -8.24 -8.44 9.39
C TYR A 78 -9.24 -7.69 8.50
N SER A 79 -10.20 -6.98 9.11
CA SER A 79 -11.19 -6.21 8.35
C SER A 79 -10.53 -5.14 7.48
N TYR A 80 -9.61 -4.38 8.04
CA TYR A 80 -8.91 -3.32 7.32
C TYR A 80 -8.08 -3.84 6.15
N PHE A 81 -7.26 -4.88 6.34
CA PHE A 81 -6.43 -5.43 5.27
C PHE A 81 -7.26 -6.06 4.14
N HIS A 82 -8.40 -6.65 4.49
CA HIS A 82 -9.33 -7.22 3.51
C HIS A 82 -10.02 -6.12 2.68
N ASP A 83 -10.45 -5.04 3.32
CA ASP A 83 -11.11 -3.91 2.66
C ASP A 83 -10.13 -3.13 1.76
N GLN A 84 -8.93 -2.87 2.26
CA GLN A 84 -7.91 -2.14 1.52
C GLN A 84 -7.29 -2.96 0.38
N LYS A 85 -7.43 -4.30 0.39
CA LYS A 85 -6.90 -5.22 -0.63
C LYS A 85 -5.42 -4.93 -0.94
N TYR A 86 -4.56 -5.02 0.07
CA TYR A 86 -3.13 -4.81 -0.13
C TYR A 86 -2.58 -5.79 -1.17
N SER A 87 -1.78 -5.28 -2.10
CA SER A 87 -1.03 -6.08 -3.05
C SER A 87 0.13 -6.79 -2.35
N ARG A 88 0.66 -7.84 -2.98
CA ARG A 88 1.84 -8.54 -2.48
C ARG A 88 3.04 -7.61 -2.29
N LYS A 89 3.25 -6.64 -3.18
CA LYS A 89 4.36 -5.66 -3.08
C LYS A 89 4.18 -4.78 -1.84
N GLU A 90 2.99 -4.24 -1.63
CA GLU A 90 2.69 -3.40 -0.45
C GLU A 90 2.85 -4.16 0.87
N LEU A 91 2.42 -5.43 0.93
CA LEU A 91 2.62 -6.27 2.11
C LEU A 91 4.11 -6.52 2.40
N LEU A 92 4.91 -6.78 1.36
CA LEU A 92 6.35 -6.97 1.52
C LEU A 92 7.04 -5.68 1.96
N ASP A 93 6.69 -4.55 1.36
CA ASP A 93 7.25 -3.24 1.73
C ASP A 93 6.93 -2.88 3.19
N LEU A 94 5.71 -3.20 3.64
CA LEU A 94 5.30 -3.00 5.03
C LEU A 94 6.10 -3.89 5.99
N LEU A 95 6.24 -5.18 5.67
CA LEU A 95 7.06 -6.11 6.46
C LEU A 95 8.53 -5.68 6.51
N TYR A 96 9.10 -5.21 5.41
CA TYR A 96 10.48 -4.73 5.38
C TYR A 96 10.69 -3.45 6.20
N THR A 97 9.66 -2.60 6.28
CA THR A 97 9.66 -1.43 7.18
C THR A 97 9.71 -1.86 8.65
N LEU A 98 9.15 -3.02 8.97
CA LEU A 98 9.20 -3.65 10.29
C LEU A 98 10.45 -4.52 10.50
N GLU A 99 11.39 -4.51 9.55
CA GLU A 99 12.57 -5.38 9.50
C GLU A 99 12.26 -6.89 9.46
N ILE A 100 11.05 -7.26 9.05
CA ILE A 100 10.59 -8.64 8.94
C ILE A 100 10.83 -9.17 7.53
N ARG A 101 11.52 -10.30 7.43
CA ARG A 101 11.75 -10.99 6.14
C ARG A 101 10.96 -12.30 6.11
N PRO A 102 9.80 -12.34 5.43
CA PRO A 102 8.96 -13.53 5.42
C PRO A 102 9.66 -14.71 4.70
N GLY A 103 9.63 -15.89 5.33
CA GLY A 103 10.07 -17.15 4.75
C GLY A 103 9.16 -17.64 3.61
N SER A 104 9.54 -18.75 2.96
CA SER A 104 8.80 -19.32 1.83
C SER A 104 7.39 -19.78 2.20
N SER A 105 7.18 -20.28 3.41
CA SER A 105 5.88 -20.67 3.98
C SER A 105 4.98 -19.46 4.22
N ALA A 106 5.49 -18.42 4.88
CA ALA A 106 4.77 -17.16 5.12
C ALA A 106 4.33 -16.48 3.82
N LYS A 107 5.12 -16.60 2.76
CA LYS A 107 4.80 -16.08 1.43
C LYS A 107 3.57 -16.72 0.76
N LYS A 108 3.05 -17.85 1.27
CA LYS A 108 1.83 -18.50 0.76
C LYS A 108 0.55 -17.82 1.24
N ASN A 109 0.54 -17.30 2.47
CA ASN A 109 -0.54 -16.47 2.99
C ASN A 109 0.05 -15.19 3.61
N LEU A 110 0.52 -14.30 2.72
CA LEU A 110 1.27 -13.13 3.13
C LEU A 110 0.42 -12.15 3.94
N THR A 111 -0.87 -12.01 3.61
CA THR A 111 -1.79 -11.11 4.33
C THR A 111 -1.97 -11.54 5.78
N GLU A 112 -2.28 -12.81 6.01
CA GLU A 112 -2.46 -13.35 7.36
C GLU A 112 -1.17 -13.31 8.19
N PHE A 113 -0.04 -13.58 7.53
CA PHE A 113 1.27 -13.43 8.16
C PHE A 113 1.50 -11.97 8.60
N THR A 114 1.32 -11.01 7.69
CA THR A 114 1.47 -9.58 8.00
C THR A 114 0.55 -9.11 9.13
N ILE A 115 -0.72 -9.53 9.12
CA ILE A 115 -1.67 -9.19 10.20
C ILE A 115 -1.17 -9.74 11.54
N SER A 116 -0.71 -10.98 11.58
CA SER A 116 -0.25 -11.62 12.81
C SER A 116 0.99 -10.93 13.37
N GLU A 117 1.99 -10.65 12.53
CA GLU A 117 3.20 -9.94 12.95
C GLU A 117 2.91 -8.53 13.49
N ILE A 118 2.06 -7.76 12.79
CA ILE A 118 1.69 -6.41 13.24
C ILE A 118 0.92 -6.47 14.57
N SER A 119 -0.02 -7.40 14.69
CA SER A 119 -0.79 -7.62 15.92
C SER A 119 0.12 -7.96 17.09
N ASP A 120 1.07 -8.86 16.90
CA ASP A 120 1.98 -9.31 17.96
C ASP A 120 2.91 -8.18 18.40
N ILE A 121 3.52 -7.47 17.46
CA ILE A 121 4.37 -6.31 17.76
C ILE A 121 3.56 -5.22 18.46
N GLY A 122 2.35 -4.93 17.98
CA GLY A 122 1.42 -3.99 18.58
C GLY A 122 1.07 -4.34 20.02
N MET A 123 0.76 -5.62 20.27
CA MET A 123 0.50 -6.14 21.61
C MET A 123 1.71 -5.93 22.54
N TYR A 124 2.90 -6.35 22.14
CA TYR A 124 4.11 -6.15 22.94
C TYR A 124 4.36 -4.67 23.24
N ARG A 125 4.13 -3.78 22.27
CA ARG A 125 4.29 -2.34 22.44
C ARG A 125 3.30 -1.76 23.43
N ARG A 126 2.02 -2.17 23.39
CA ARG A 126 0.98 -1.72 24.34
C ARG A 126 1.29 -2.17 25.76
N VAL A 127 1.71 -3.44 25.93
CA VAL A 127 2.15 -3.99 27.23
C VAL A 127 3.35 -3.21 27.78
N ALA A 128 4.37 -2.94 26.97
CA ALA A 128 5.55 -2.19 27.39
C ALA A 128 5.22 -0.74 27.80
N LYS A 129 4.17 -0.14 27.24
CA LYS A 129 3.66 1.19 27.62
C LYS A 129 2.76 1.18 28.86
N GLY A 130 2.43 0.02 29.43
CA GLY A 130 1.55 -0.12 30.59
C GLY A 130 0.05 0.01 30.27
N ASN A 131 -0.34 0.04 29.00
CA ASN A 131 -1.75 -0.02 28.60
C ASN A 131 -2.17 -1.49 28.51
N HIS A 132 -2.75 -1.98 29.60
CA HIS A 132 -3.52 -3.22 29.62
C HIS A 132 -4.97 -2.90 29.27
N ALA A 133 -5.29 -2.88 27.97
CA ALA A 133 -6.66 -2.89 27.46
C ALA A 133 -6.68 -3.60 26.10
#